data_AF-A0AA97H3N7-F1
#
_entry.id   AF-A0AA97H3N7-F1
#
_cell.length_a   1.000
_cell.length_b   1.000
_cell.length_c   1.000
_cell.angle_alpha   90.00
_cell.angle_beta   90.00
_cell.angle_gamma   90.00
#
_symmetry.space_group_name_H-M   'P 1'
#
loop_
_entity.id
_entity.type
_entity.pdbx_description
1 polymer ?
#
loop_
_entity_poly.entity_id
_entity_poly.type
_entity_poly.pdbx_seq_one_letter_code
_entity_poly.pdbx_strand_id
1 'polypeptide(L)'
;MKFTAFGQNNAQMLTSAAYLKQVLQTLHGRVSYHAQTAKGYAVSWTDGKTIGYETGIVGKGSIDGYILQYPASQKVKFDTVISHINSSLQAPKTDQSH
;
A
#
# COMPACT_ATOMS: atom_id res chain seq x y z
N MET A 1 10.27 -4.50 -13.22
CA MET A 1 9.09 -4.17 -12.42
C MET A 1 8.93 -5.27 -11.40
N LYS A 2 8.56 -4.92 -10.16
CA LYS A 2 8.19 -5.89 -9.12
C LYS A 2 6.81 -5.52 -8.60
N PHE A 3 5.92 -6.50 -8.50
CA PHE A 3 4.60 -6.34 -7.89
C PHE A 3 4.43 -7.43 -6.83
N THR A 4 3.90 -7.06 -5.67
CA THR A 4 3.69 -7.97 -4.55
C THR A 4 2.40 -7.59 -3.87
N ALA A 5 1.37 -8.42 -3.99
CA ALA A 5 0.16 -8.29 -3.19
C ALA A 5 0.39 -8.93 -1.81
N PHE A 6 -0.24 -8.38 -0.78
CA PHE A 6 -0.18 -8.91 0.57
C PHE A 6 -1.54 -8.81 1.24
N GLY A 7 -1.77 -9.69 2.21
CA GLY A 7 -2.94 -9.68 3.07
C GLY A 7 -2.58 -10.26 4.43
N GLN A 8 -3.19 -9.73 5.49
CA GLN A 8 -3.01 -10.22 6.84
C GLN A 8 -4.36 -10.24 7.56
N ASN A 9 -4.67 -11.37 8.19
CA ASN A 9 -5.81 -11.54 9.10
C ASN A 9 -5.37 -11.42 10.56
N ASN A 10 -6.35 -11.25 11.46
CA ASN A 10 -6.13 -11.07 12.90
C ASN A 10 -5.25 -9.85 13.24
N ALA A 11 -5.26 -8.83 12.39
CA ALA A 11 -4.60 -7.54 12.59
C ALA A 11 -5.41 -6.61 13.51
N GLN A 12 -6.04 -7.16 14.55
CA GLN A 12 -7.05 -6.48 15.39
C GLN A 12 -6.54 -5.22 16.11
N MET A 13 -5.22 -5.07 16.24
CA MET A 13 -4.57 -3.96 16.95
C MET A 13 -3.87 -2.96 16.02
N LEU A 14 -3.86 -3.17 14.70
CA LEU A 14 -3.12 -2.33 13.77
C LEU A 14 -4.07 -1.41 12.99
N THR A 15 -3.97 -0.10 13.28
CA THR A 15 -4.68 0.96 12.56
C THR A 15 -3.95 1.33 11.27
N SER A 16 -4.60 2.04 10.35
CA SER A 16 -3.94 2.59 9.16
C SER A 16 -2.73 3.47 9.52
N ALA A 17 -2.80 4.21 10.63
CA ALA A 17 -1.68 4.99 11.16
C ALA A 17 -0.50 4.12 11.62
N ALA A 18 -0.79 3.00 12.30
CA ALA A 18 0.24 2.08 12.76
C ALA A 18 0.98 1.43 11.57
N TYR A 19 0.24 0.98 10.57
CA TYR A 19 0.83 0.43 9.34
C TYR A 19 1.65 1.47 8.59
N LEU A 20 1.11 2.68 8.38
CA LEU A 20 1.86 3.74 7.73
C LEU A 20 3.17 4.06 8.47
N LYS A 21 3.13 4.15 9.80
CA LYS A 21 4.33 4.38 10.62
C LYS A 21 5.35 3.26 10.45
N GLN A 22 4.91 1.99 10.46
CA GLN A 22 5.79 0.84 10.26
C GLN A 22 6.45 0.88 8.88
N VAL A 23 5.67 1.12 7.83
CA VAL A 23 6.19 1.22 6.45
C VAL A 23 7.24 2.33 6.36
N LEU A 24 6.94 3.52 6.88
CA LEU A 24 7.88 4.65 6.87
C LEU A 24 9.17 4.36 7.66
N GLN A 25 9.15 3.47 8.66
CA GLN A 25 10.33 3.06 9.42
C GLN A 25 11.17 2.00 8.70
N THR A 26 10.56 1.17 7.85
CA THR A 26 11.22 0.05 7.16
C THR A 26 11.66 0.40 5.73
N LEU A 27 11.16 1.48 5.15
CA LEU A 27 11.49 1.85 3.78
C LEU A 27 12.95 2.30 3.66
N HIS A 28 13.65 1.69 2.70
CA HIS A 28 14.94 2.15 2.23
C HIS A 28 14.72 3.03 1.00
N GLY A 29 14.90 4.34 1.15
CA GLY A 29 14.73 5.32 0.08
C GLY A 29 14.22 6.66 0.59
N ARG A 30 14.12 7.63 -0.31
CA ARG A 30 13.56 8.95 0.03
C ARG A 30 12.05 8.91 -0.20
N VAL A 31 11.28 9.00 0.89
CA VAL A 31 9.82 9.15 0.80
C VAL A 31 9.50 10.43 0.02
N SER A 32 8.73 10.27 -1.06
CA SER A 32 8.31 11.35 -1.94
C SER A 32 6.85 11.74 -1.71
N TYR A 33 6.06 10.81 -1.19
CA TYR A 33 4.65 11.01 -0.86
C TYR A 33 4.21 10.02 0.21
N HIS A 34 3.33 10.44 1.10
CA HIS A 34 2.55 9.53 1.92
C HIS A 34 1.18 10.15 2.24
N ALA A 35 0.18 9.31 2.42
CA ALA A 35 -1.14 9.70 2.86
C ALA A 35 -1.76 8.62 3.74
N GLN A 36 -2.66 9.07 4.61
CA GLN A 36 -3.43 8.22 5.51
C GLN A 36 -4.90 8.60 5.41
N THR A 37 -5.76 7.59 5.45
CA THR A 37 -7.20 7.73 5.65
C THR A 37 -7.63 6.90 6.85
N ALA A 38 -8.89 7.00 7.26
CA ALA A 38 -9.44 6.14 8.30
C ALA A 38 -9.37 4.64 7.95
N LYS A 39 -9.37 4.30 6.65
CA LYS A 39 -9.47 2.93 6.15
C LYS A 39 -8.21 2.45 5.43
N GLY A 40 -7.12 3.20 5.43
CA GLY A 40 -5.93 2.79 4.69
C GLY A 40 -4.84 3.84 4.64
N TYR A 41 -3.78 3.51 3.92
CA TYR A 41 -2.63 4.38 3.70
C TYR A 41 -2.05 4.17 2.31
N ALA A 42 -1.26 5.13 1.84
CA ALA A 42 -0.43 5.01 0.66
C ALA A 42 0.92 5.69 0.90
N VAL A 43 2.00 5.10 0.38
CA VAL A 43 3.36 5.65 0.43
C VAL A 43 4.00 5.49 -0.93
N SER A 44 4.73 6.51 -1.37
CA SER A 44 5.66 6.40 -2.49
C SER A 44 7.03 6.91 -2.08
N TRP A 45 8.06 6.24 -2.60
CA TRP A 45 9.45 6.60 -2.35
C TRP A 45 10.27 6.45 -3.62
N THR A 46 11.40 7.14 -3.67
CA THR A 46 12.42 6.95 -4.70
C THR A 46 13.58 6.13 -4.16
N ASP A 47 14.02 5.17 -4.96
CA ASP A 47 15.20 4.35 -4.71
C ASP A 47 16.01 4.26 -6.01
N GLY A 48 17.08 5.07 -6.09
CA GLY A 48 17.89 5.23 -7.29
C GLY A 48 17.07 5.62 -8.52
N LYS A 49 17.04 4.75 -9.52
CA LYS A 49 16.28 4.94 -10.78
C LYS A 49 14.87 4.36 -10.74
N THR A 50 14.42 3.93 -9.57
CA THR A 50 13.11 3.30 -9.37
C THR A 50 12.22 4.11 -8.43
N ILE A 51 10.93 3.97 -8.64
CA ILE A 51 9.88 4.45 -7.74
C ILE A 51 9.25 3.22 -7.10
N GLY A 52 9.12 3.26 -5.79
CA GLY A 52 8.29 2.35 -5.02
C GLY A 52 6.95 2.99 -4.68
N TYR A 53 5.91 2.17 -4.64
CA TYR A 53 4.58 2.51 -4.20
C TYR A 53 4.03 1.36 -3.34
N GLU A 54 3.52 1.68 -2.16
CA GLU A 54 2.86 0.74 -1.27
C GLU A 54 1.53 1.34 -0.82
N THR A 55 0.48 0.53 -0.82
CA THR A 55 -0.84 0.93 -0.32
C THR A 55 -1.48 -0.24 0.41
N GLY A 56 -2.31 0.08 1.40
CA GLY A 56 -3.07 -0.91 2.14
C GLY A 56 -4.41 -0.39 2.59
N ILE A 57 -5.45 -1.23 2.49
CA ILE A 57 -6.79 -0.99 2.99
C ILE A 57 -7.00 -1.85 4.24
N VAL A 58 -7.29 -1.19 5.35
CA VAL A 58 -7.52 -1.80 6.66
C VAL A 58 -9.02 -2.10 6.81
N GLY A 59 -9.33 -3.39 6.94
CA GLY A 59 -10.64 -3.92 7.32
C GLY A 59 -10.70 -4.22 8.82
N LYS A 60 -11.82 -4.80 9.27
CA LYS A 60 -12.01 -5.19 10.67
C LYS A 60 -11.07 -6.35 11.02
N GLY A 61 -9.95 -6.04 11.66
CA GLY A 61 -8.94 -7.04 12.03
C GLY A 61 -8.21 -7.66 10.84
N SER A 62 -8.15 -6.95 9.71
CA SER A 62 -7.47 -7.41 8.49
C SER A 62 -6.90 -6.25 7.69
N ILE A 63 -5.92 -6.52 6.84
CA ILE A 63 -5.41 -5.57 5.85
C ILE A 63 -5.16 -6.30 4.55
N ASP A 64 -5.50 -5.66 3.43
CA ASP A 64 -5.09 -6.07 2.09
C ASP A 64 -4.37 -4.92 1.41
N GLY A 65 -3.35 -5.21 0.63
CA GLY A 65 -2.56 -4.18 -0.03
C GLY A 65 -1.61 -4.72 -1.07
N TYR A 66 -0.82 -3.82 -1.63
CA TYR A 66 0.23 -4.20 -2.56
C TYR A 66 1.41 -3.24 -2.53
N ILE A 67 2.55 -3.78 -2.97
CA ILE A 67 3.79 -3.06 -3.24
C ILE A 67 4.08 -3.17 -4.72
N LEU A 68 4.44 -2.04 -5.33
CA LEU A 68 4.80 -1.94 -6.74
C LEU A 68 6.10 -1.13 -6.87
N GLN A 69 7.08 -1.68 -7.59
CA GLN A 69 8.35 -1.00 -7.90
C GLN A 69 8.59 -0.99 -9.41
N TYR A 70 8.88 0.20 -9.94
CA TYR A 70 9.00 0.45 -11.37
C TYR A 70 10.05 1.51 -11.70
N PRO A 71 10.59 1.53 -12.94
CA PRO A 71 11.51 2.58 -13.36
C PRO A 71 10.87 3.97 -13.31
N ALA A 72 11.59 4.96 -12.80
CA ALA A 72 11.10 6.34 -12.72
C ALA A 72 10.75 6.92 -14.11
N SER A 73 11.44 6.47 -15.16
CA SER A 73 11.14 6.85 -16.56
C SER A 73 9.77 6.40 -17.05
N GLN A 74 9.11 5.46 -16.37
CA GLN A 74 7.78 4.96 -16.74
C GLN A 74 6.68 5.47 -15.81
N LYS A 75 6.93 6.55 -15.06
CA LYS A 75 6.00 7.05 -14.04
C LYS A 75 4.57 7.24 -14.57
N VAL A 76 4.40 7.94 -15.68
CA VAL A 76 3.06 8.21 -16.26
C VAL A 76 2.29 6.92 -16.54
N LYS A 77 2.95 5.90 -17.10
CA LYS A 77 2.33 4.60 -17.36
C LYS A 77 1.89 3.91 -16.06
N PHE A 78 2.75 3.91 -15.05
CA PHE A 78 2.45 3.23 -13.78
C PHE A 78 1.49 4.02 -12.88
N ASP A 79 1.42 5.34 -12.99
CA ASP A 79 0.38 6.14 -12.34
C ASP A 79 -1.01 5.68 -12.81
N THR A 80 -1.19 5.40 -14.12
CA THR A 80 -2.43 4.84 -14.65
C THR A 80 -2.71 3.43 -14.11
N VAL A 81 -1.69 2.58 -14.02
CA VAL A 81 -1.81 1.22 -13.43
C VAL A 81 -2.22 1.28 -11.96
N ILE A 82 -1.56 2.13 -11.16
CA ILE A 82 -1.85 2.35 -9.75
C ILE A 82 -3.29 2.84 -9.59
N SER A 83 -3.72 3.82 -10.38
CA SER A 83 -5.08 4.33 -10.36
C SER A 83 -6.11 3.22 -10.65
N HIS A 84 -5.84 2.39 -11.66
CA HIS A 84 -6.73 1.27 -12.00
C HIS A 84 -6.81 0.23 -10.88
N ILE A 85 -5.67 -0.20 -10.31
CA ILE A 85 -5.65 -1.18 -9.21
C ILE A 85 -6.37 -0.59 -7.98
N ASN A 86 -6.08 0.66 -7.62
CA ASN A 86 -6.69 1.31 -6.47
C ASN A 86 -8.21 1.43 -6.60
N SER A 87 -8.73 1.61 -7.81
CA SER A 87 -10.18 1.64 -8.05
C SER A 87 -10.88 0.29 -7.79
N SER A 88 -10.13 -0.80 -7.85
CA SER A 88 -10.63 -2.17 -7.67
C SER A 88 -10.31 -2.75 -6.29
N LEU A 89 -9.41 -2.12 -5.54
CA LEU A 89 -9.00 -2.57 -4.21
C LEU A 89 -10.14 -2.34 -3.22
N GLN A 90 -10.59 -3.42 -2.58
CA GLN A 90 -11.66 -3.39 -1.58
C GLN A 90 -11.13 -3.82 -0.24
N ALA A 91 -11.74 -3.32 0.84
CA ALA A 91 -11.44 -3.81 2.17
C ALA A 91 -11.85 -5.29 2.28
N PRO A 92 -11.06 -6.13 2.98
CA PRO A 92 -11.41 -7.51 3.24
C PRO A 92 -12.77 -7.60 3.95
N LYS A 93 -13.71 -8.38 3.37
CA LYS A 93 -15.01 -8.69 3.98
C LYS A 93 -14.84 -9.85 4.96
N THR A 94 -14.28 -9.59 6.14
CA THR A 94 -14.09 -10.60 7.19
C THR A 94 -15.34 -10.83 8.06
N ASP A 95 -16.49 -10.23 7.71
CA ASP A 95 -17.77 -10.41 8.40
C ASP A 95 -18.51 -11.71 8.03
N GLN A 96 -17.88 -12.67 7.35
CA GLN A 96 -18.44 -14.03 7.26
C GLN A 96 -18.13 -14.78 8.56
N SER A 97 -19.03 -14.64 9.53
CA SER A 97 -19.19 -15.60 10.62
C SER A 97 -19.36 -16.98 9.99
N HIS A 98 -18.39 -17.88 10.21
CA HIS A 98 -18.57 -19.32 9.99
C HIS A 98 -19.38 -19.92 11.14
#